data_AF-A0A1I3JV85-F1
#
_entry.id   AF-A0A1I3JV85-F1
#
_cell.length_a   1.000
_cell.length_b   1.000
_cell.length_c   1.000
_cell.angle_alpha   90.00
_cell.angle_beta   90.00
_cell.angle_gamma   90.00
#
_symmetry.space_group_name_H-M   'P 1'
#
loop_
_entity.id
_entity.type
_entity.pdbx_description
1 polymer ?
#
loop_
_entity_poly.entity_id
_entity_poly.type
_entity_poly.pdbx_seq_one_letter_code
_entity_poly.pdbx_strand_id
1 'polypeptide(L)'
;MLKVFAALVAPVTAPVTTAMTAALVASSLAGVPATASEPVLDSEYTPLMLVYMLLTVEKWTHDPVLIAAIRAQNAETSGLSDTDILAQDAAWRTAQSADPMIRQVLDNPAADLLRNKSAGSAGLISEVILTDARGLNVATTQMTSDYWQGDEAKHQETYGIGPGAVHIDDLAIDTSTGVFQGQGAMTVTDPETGEAIGAITVGFVPGMFWEREDERRN
;
A
#
# COMPACT_ATOMS: atom_id res chain seq x y z
N MET A 1 -48.81 39.74 23.02
CA MET A 1 -48.17 39.42 24.33
C MET A 1 -46.67 39.27 24.09
N LEU A 2 -45.90 40.30 24.50
CA LEU A 2 -44.83 40.22 25.52
C LEU A 2 -43.52 39.62 24.95
N LYS A 3 -42.58 40.43 24.45
CA LYS A 3 -41.46 41.13 25.14
C LYS A 3 -40.31 40.22 25.61
N VAL A 4 -39.11 40.47 25.04
CA VAL A 4 -37.78 40.66 25.70
C VAL A 4 -37.19 39.41 26.42
N PHE A 5 -35.96 38.96 26.20
CA PHE A 5 -34.73 39.55 26.75
C PHE A 5 -33.45 38.93 26.16
N ALA A 6 -32.49 39.81 25.89
CA ALA A 6 -31.06 39.54 25.85
C ALA A 6 -30.45 39.73 27.26
N ALA A 7 -29.42 38.95 27.58
CA ALA A 7 -28.41 39.23 28.62
C ALA A 7 -27.14 38.45 28.21
N LEU A 8 -26.01 39.08 27.87
CA LEU A 8 -24.99 39.69 28.75
C LEU A 8 -24.47 38.63 29.75
N VAL A 9 -23.17 38.32 29.83
CA VAL A 9 -22.15 39.10 30.55
C VAL A 9 -20.72 38.69 30.12
N ALA A 10 -19.86 39.71 30.14
CA ALA A 10 -18.46 39.80 29.72
C ALA A 10 -17.45 39.17 30.72
N PRO A 11 -16.12 39.19 30.46
CA PRO A 11 -15.12 38.39 31.16
C PRO A 11 -14.63 39.04 32.46
N VAL A 12 -14.22 38.20 33.41
CA VAL A 12 -13.56 38.61 34.65
C VAL A 12 -12.04 38.65 34.44
N THR A 13 -11.47 39.84 34.56
CA THR A 13 -10.04 40.09 34.81
C THR A 13 -9.85 40.43 36.29
N ALA A 14 -8.82 39.87 36.95
CA ALA A 14 -8.31 40.34 38.24
C ALA A 14 -6.95 39.69 38.58
N PRO A 15 -6.11 40.31 39.44
CA PRO A 15 -4.72 40.62 39.07
C PRO A 15 -3.66 40.29 40.17
N VAL A 16 -2.38 40.69 39.93
CA VAL A 16 -1.41 41.31 40.91
C VAL A 16 -0.86 40.39 42.03
N THR A 17 0.42 40.34 42.48
CA THR A 17 1.72 41.03 42.28
C THR A 17 2.80 40.36 43.16
N THR A 18 4.07 40.79 42.97
CA THR A 18 5.18 40.91 43.98
C THR A 18 6.17 39.73 44.04
N ALA A 19 7.32 39.77 43.36
CA ALA A 19 8.60 40.52 43.58
C ALA A 19 9.52 39.93 44.68
N MET A 20 10.77 39.55 44.34
CA MET A 20 12.01 40.32 44.64
C MET A 20 13.32 39.55 44.30
N THR A 21 14.26 40.29 43.68
CA THR A 21 15.75 40.27 43.77
C THR A 21 16.64 39.12 43.24
N ALA A 22 17.24 39.41 42.08
CA ALA A 22 18.65 39.32 41.62
C ALA A 22 19.70 38.43 42.34
N ALA A 23 20.41 37.61 41.53
CA ALA A 23 21.88 37.44 41.57
C ALA A 23 22.41 36.86 40.24
N LEU A 24 23.64 37.25 39.91
CA LEU A 24 24.34 37.18 38.62
C LEU A 24 25.02 35.80 38.38
N VAL A 25 24.88 35.29 37.14
CA VAL A 25 25.83 34.51 36.30
C VAL A 25 26.60 33.31 36.90
N ALA A 26 26.32 32.13 36.33
CA ALA A 26 27.33 31.13 35.99
C ALA A 26 26.93 30.44 34.68
N SER A 27 27.84 30.48 33.70
CA SER A 27 27.74 29.73 32.44
C SER A 27 27.80 28.23 32.70
N SER A 28 26.88 27.49 32.11
CA SER A 28 27.17 26.17 31.56
C SER A 28 26.28 25.93 30.34
N LEU A 29 26.92 25.81 29.17
CA LEU A 29 26.32 25.16 28.02
C LEU A 29 26.08 23.70 28.43
N ALA A 30 24.90 23.39 28.97
CA ALA A 30 24.41 22.02 28.96
C ALA A 30 23.91 21.76 27.55
N GLY A 31 24.75 21.14 26.73
CA GLY A 31 24.39 20.68 25.40
C GLY A 31 23.10 19.88 25.50
N VAL A 32 22.08 20.32 24.77
CA VAL A 32 20.95 19.45 24.46
C VAL A 32 21.56 18.22 23.80
N PRO A 33 21.38 17.01 24.33
CA PRO A 33 21.79 15.84 23.57
C PRO A 33 21.01 15.91 22.27
N ALA A 34 21.73 16.07 21.16
CA ALA A 34 21.19 15.78 19.86
C ALA A 34 20.75 14.32 19.93
N THR A 35 19.46 14.08 20.12
CA THR A 35 18.88 12.79 19.79
C THR A 35 19.20 12.62 18.33
N ALA A 36 20.19 11.77 18.02
CA ALA A 36 20.34 11.24 16.69
C ALA A 36 18.97 10.69 16.35
N SER A 37 18.27 11.34 15.42
CA SER A 37 17.16 10.71 14.73
C SER A 37 17.74 9.42 14.18
N GLU A 38 17.28 8.29 14.71
CA GLU A 38 17.57 6.97 14.15
C GLU A 38 17.41 7.07 12.62
N PRO A 39 18.35 6.54 11.82
CA PRO A 39 18.17 6.52 10.38
C PRO A 39 16.87 5.80 10.09
N VAL A 40 15.94 6.51 9.46
CA VAL A 40 14.73 5.92 8.91
C VAL A 40 15.18 4.90 7.87
N LEU A 41 15.14 3.60 8.23
CA LEU A 41 15.46 2.48 7.35
C LEU A 41 14.60 2.51 6.06
N ASP A 42 13.48 3.26 6.03
CA ASP A 42 12.61 3.36 4.84
C ASP A 42 13.23 4.09 3.65
N SER A 43 14.11 5.07 3.88
CA SER A 43 14.51 5.95 2.76
C SER A 43 15.45 5.31 1.74
N GLU A 44 16.16 4.24 2.11
CA GLU A 44 17.17 3.64 1.22
C GLU A 44 16.57 2.66 0.20
N TYR A 45 15.50 1.95 0.56
CA TYR A 45 14.89 0.94 -0.32
C TYR A 45 13.82 1.54 -1.24
N THR A 46 13.13 2.59 -0.81
CA THR A 46 12.07 3.25 -1.60
C THR A 46 12.51 3.63 -3.02
N PRO A 47 13.68 4.28 -3.23
CA PRO A 47 14.17 4.56 -4.59
C PRO A 47 14.41 3.29 -5.41
N LEU A 48 14.90 2.20 -4.80
CA LEU A 48 15.18 0.94 -5.49
C LEU A 48 13.90 0.20 -5.86
N MET A 49 12.90 0.20 -4.97
CA MET A 49 11.57 -0.33 -5.23
C MET A 49 10.92 0.45 -6.37
N LEU A 50 10.96 1.79 -6.34
CA LEU A 50 10.42 2.62 -7.42
C LEU A 50 11.09 2.32 -8.77
N VAL A 51 12.43 2.22 -8.80
CA VAL A 51 13.16 1.85 -10.02
C VAL A 51 12.77 0.45 -10.50
N TYR A 52 12.59 -0.51 -9.60
CA TYR A 52 12.13 -1.84 -9.98
C TYR A 52 10.71 -1.83 -10.55
N MET A 53 9.80 -1.08 -9.91
CA MET A 53 8.43 -0.89 -10.38
C MET A 53 8.42 -0.33 -11.80
N LEU A 54 9.14 0.76 -12.05
CA LEU A 54 9.17 1.41 -13.37
C LEU A 54 9.91 0.59 -14.42
N LEU A 55 11.07 0.01 -14.11
CA LEU A 55 11.87 -0.68 -15.13
C LEU A 55 11.45 -2.13 -15.39
N THR A 56 10.73 -2.75 -14.45
CA THR A 56 10.38 -4.17 -14.49
C THR A 56 8.88 -4.39 -14.45
N VAL A 57 8.20 -3.92 -13.39
CA VAL A 57 6.77 -4.22 -13.17
C VAL A 57 5.89 -3.51 -14.19
N GLU A 58 6.24 -2.30 -14.63
CA GLU A 58 5.56 -1.59 -15.73
C GLU A 58 5.48 -2.45 -17.00
N LYS A 59 6.48 -3.28 -17.29
CA LYS A 59 6.42 -4.18 -18.46
C LYS A 59 5.41 -5.31 -18.26
N TRP A 60 5.15 -5.71 -17.02
CA TRP A 60 4.18 -6.76 -16.70
C TRP A 60 2.76 -6.25 -16.89
N THR A 61 2.48 -4.97 -16.61
CA THR A 61 1.13 -4.40 -16.80
C THR A 61 0.67 -4.37 -18.26
N HIS A 62 1.61 -4.49 -19.20
CA HIS A 62 1.35 -4.60 -20.63
C HIS A 62 1.24 -6.06 -21.12
N ASP A 63 1.39 -7.06 -20.25
CA ASP A 63 1.31 -8.47 -20.65
C ASP A 63 -0.15 -8.85 -20.98
N PRO A 64 -0.41 -9.39 -22.19
CA PRO A 64 -1.76 -9.68 -22.63
C PRO A 64 -2.47 -10.72 -21.76
N VAL A 65 -1.74 -11.60 -21.05
CA VAL A 65 -2.36 -12.57 -20.13
C VAL A 65 -2.96 -11.88 -18.91
N LEU A 66 -2.25 -10.89 -18.35
CA LEU A 66 -2.74 -10.14 -17.19
C LEU A 66 -3.92 -9.23 -17.59
N ILE A 67 -3.79 -8.53 -18.71
CA ILE A 67 -4.87 -7.67 -19.25
C ILE A 67 -6.14 -8.49 -19.53
N ALA A 68 -6.01 -9.65 -20.18
CA ALA A 68 -7.16 -10.51 -20.48
C ALA A 68 -7.84 -11.02 -19.21
N ALA A 69 -7.08 -11.39 -18.18
CA ALA A 69 -7.64 -11.83 -16.90
C ALA A 69 -8.42 -10.72 -16.21
N ILE A 70 -7.89 -9.49 -16.16
CA ILE A 70 -8.57 -8.33 -15.59
C ILE A 70 -9.85 -8.00 -16.38
N ARG A 71 -9.78 -7.97 -17.71
CA ARG A 71 -10.97 -7.73 -18.56
C ARG A 71 -12.07 -8.75 -18.31
N ALA A 72 -11.71 -10.04 -18.22
CA ALA A 72 -12.65 -11.11 -17.93
C ALA A 72 -13.30 -10.92 -16.54
N GLN A 73 -12.50 -10.61 -15.51
CA GLN A 73 -13.03 -10.35 -14.18
C GLN A 73 -13.97 -9.13 -14.16
N ASN A 74 -13.55 -8.00 -14.76
CA ASN A 74 -14.35 -6.79 -14.83
C ASN A 74 -15.71 -6.99 -15.52
N ALA A 75 -15.78 -7.90 -16.50
CA ALA A 75 -17.05 -8.25 -17.14
C ALA A 75 -18.05 -8.88 -16.15
N GLU A 76 -17.55 -9.64 -15.18
CA GLU A 76 -18.35 -10.30 -14.14
C GLU A 76 -18.61 -9.37 -12.94
N THR A 77 -17.64 -8.53 -12.56
CA THR A 77 -17.69 -7.76 -11.31
C THR A 77 -18.23 -6.35 -11.45
N SER A 78 -18.33 -5.80 -12.67
CA SER A 78 -18.81 -4.44 -12.92
C SER A 78 -20.22 -4.16 -12.37
N GLY A 79 -21.07 -5.19 -12.26
CA GLY A 79 -22.44 -5.09 -11.74
C GLY A 79 -22.57 -5.30 -10.23
N LEU A 80 -21.50 -5.62 -9.51
CA LEU A 80 -21.56 -5.92 -8.09
C LEU A 80 -21.84 -4.66 -7.26
N SER A 81 -22.73 -4.80 -6.28
CA SER A 81 -22.91 -3.80 -5.24
C SER A 81 -21.81 -3.91 -4.18
N ASP A 82 -21.63 -2.88 -3.37
CA ASP A 82 -20.70 -2.92 -2.23
C ASP A 82 -21.09 -4.03 -1.24
N THR A 83 -22.38 -4.35 -1.12
CA THR A 83 -22.85 -5.48 -0.30
C THR A 83 -22.40 -6.82 -0.87
N ASP A 84 -22.41 -7.00 -2.20
CA ASP A 84 -21.94 -8.22 -2.83
C ASP A 84 -20.42 -8.38 -2.67
N ILE A 85 -19.67 -7.28 -2.81
CA ILE A 85 -18.22 -7.24 -2.58
C ILE A 85 -17.90 -7.67 -1.14
N LEU A 86 -18.54 -7.05 -0.15
CA LEU A 86 -18.34 -7.39 1.26
C LEU A 86 -18.75 -8.83 1.58
N ALA A 87 -19.77 -9.38 0.90
CA ALA A 87 -20.17 -10.77 1.07
C ALA A 87 -19.13 -11.75 0.50
N GLN A 88 -18.58 -11.47 -0.69
CA GLN A 88 -17.50 -12.27 -1.28
C GLN A 88 -16.24 -12.21 -0.41
N ASP A 89 -15.91 -11.02 0.08
CA ASP A 89 -14.78 -10.79 0.96
C ASP A 89 -14.90 -11.54 2.30
N ALA A 90 -16.10 -11.54 2.90
CA ALA A 90 -16.38 -12.35 4.09
C ALA A 90 -16.27 -13.86 3.81
N ALA A 91 -16.73 -14.32 2.64
CA ALA A 91 -16.61 -15.72 2.24
C ALA A 91 -15.13 -16.13 2.13
N TRP A 92 -14.31 -15.33 1.47
CA TRP A 92 -12.86 -15.55 1.33
C TRP A 92 -12.16 -15.71 2.67
N ARG A 93 -12.39 -14.80 3.62
CA ARG A 93 -11.76 -14.81 4.95
C ARG A 93 -12.04 -16.09 5.75
N THR A 94 -13.14 -16.78 5.44
CA THR A 94 -13.51 -18.05 6.08
C THR A 94 -13.16 -19.29 5.26
N ALA A 95 -12.76 -19.10 4.01
CA ALA A 95 -12.45 -20.17 3.08
C ALA A 95 -11.12 -20.83 3.42
N GLN A 96 -11.01 -22.13 3.13
CA GLN A 96 -9.75 -22.85 3.22
C GLN A 96 -9.03 -22.80 1.86
N SER A 97 -7.72 -23.09 1.85
CA SER A 97 -6.90 -23.03 0.64
C SER A 97 -7.40 -23.91 -0.53
N ALA A 98 -8.16 -24.96 -0.24
CA ALA A 98 -8.77 -25.85 -1.23
C ALA A 98 -10.14 -25.38 -1.75
N ASP A 99 -10.70 -24.30 -1.20
CA ASP A 99 -12.00 -23.77 -1.61
C ASP A 99 -11.95 -23.27 -3.07
N PRO A 100 -12.99 -23.56 -3.89
CA PRO A 100 -13.03 -23.13 -5.28
C PRO A 100 -12.79 -21.64 -5.51
N MET A 101 -13.26 -20.76 -4.63
CA MET A 101 -13.05 -19.31 -4.72
C MET A 101 -11.55 -18.98 -4.61
N ILE A 102 -10.86 -19.60 -3.65
CA ILE A 102 -9.41 -19.47 -3.48
C ILE A 102 -8.67 -20.05 -4.68
N ARG A 103 -9.08 -21.23 -5.16
CA ARG A 103 -8.44 -21.87 -6.32
C ARG A 103 -8.59 -21.05 -7.59
N GLN A 104 -9.72 -20.40 -7.82
CA GLN A 104 -9.91 -19.56 -9.01
C GLN A 104 -8.92 -18.41 -9.11
N VAL A 105 -8.54 -17.82 -7.96
CA VAL A 105 -7.55 -16.73 -7.91
C VAL A 105 -6.11 -17.24 -7.99
N LEU A 106 -5.82 -18.41 -7.41
CA LEU A 106 -4.46 -18.95 -7.33
C LEU A 106 -4.07 -19.87 -8.49
N ASP A 107 -5.05 -20.50 -9.14
CA ASP A 107 -4.90 -21.49 -10.23
C ASP A 107 -5.50 -20.97 -11.53
N ASN A 108 -4.93 -19.87 -12.01
CA ASN A 108 -5.24 -19.37 -13.33
C ASN A 108 -3.95 -18.96 -14.08
N PRO A 109 -4.00 -18.82 -15.41
CA PRO A 109 -2.82 -18.48 -16.20
C PRO A 109 -2.12 -17.18 -15.79
N ALA A 110 -2.86 -16.19 -15.28
CA ALA A 110 -2.27 -14.96 -14.77
C ALA A 110 -1.51 -15.22 -13.46
N ALA A 111 -2.07 -16.01 -12.54
CA ALA A 111 -1.38 -16.41 -11.30
C ALA A 111 -0.11 -17.23 -11.59
N ASP A 112 -0.16 -18.15 -12.55
CA ASP A 112 1.03 -18.89 -13.01
C ASP A 112 2.10 -17.96 -13.58
N LEU A 113 1.71 -17.00 -14.41
CA LEU A 113 2.61 -16.00 -14.96
C LEU A 113 3.28 -15.17 -13.85
N LEU A 114 2.49 -14.67 -12.90
CA LEU A 114 2.98 -13.88 -11.77
C LEU A 114 3.92 -14.69 -10.88
N ARG A 115 3.61 -15.97 -10.61
CA ARG A 115 4.51 -16.87 -9.88
C ARG A 115 5.83 -17.06 -10.61
N ASN A 116 5.82 -17.16 -11.95
CA ASN A 116 7.05 -17.22 -12.73
C ASN A 116 7.86 -15.90 -12.69
N LYS A 117 7.19 -14.74 -12.69
CA LYS A 117 7.86 -13.43 -12.51
C LYS A 117 8.50 -13.30 -11.13
N SER A 118 7.77 -13.67 -10.08
CA SER A 118 8.28 -13.67 -8.70
C SER A 118 9.46 -14.65 -8.55
N ALA A 119 9.35 -15.89 -9.05
CA ALA A 119 10.47 -16.85 -9.01
C ALA A 119 11.71 -16.36 -9.76
N GLY A 120 11.52 -15.67 -10.89
CA GLY A 120 12.60 -15.04 -11.67
C GLY A 120 13.27 -13.84 -10.98
N SER A 121 12.73 -13.36 -9.85
CA SER A 121 13.29 -12.25 -9.09
C SER A 121 14.40 -12.62 -8.12
N ALA A 122 14.75 -13.92 -8.05
CA ALA A 122 15.75 -14.47 -7.13
C ALA A 122 15.47 -14.11 -5.66
N GLY A 123 14.20 -14.15 -5.24
CA GLY A 123 13.78 -13.91 -3.85
C GLY A 123 13.48 -12.45 -3.49
N LEU A 124 13.71 -11.50 -4.41
CA LEU A 124 13.35 -10.09 -4.17
C LEU A 124 11.84 -9.90 -3.98
N ILE A 125 11.04 -10.59 -4.80
CA ILE A 125 9.58 -10.48 -4.78
C ILE A 125 9.00 -11.61 -3.95
N SER A 126 8.42 -11.28 -2.80
CA SER A 126 7.70 -12.20 -1.92
C SER A 126 6.31 -12.51 -2.44
N GLU A 127 5.62 -11.50 -2.98
CA GLU A 127 4.26 -11.65 -3.46
C GLU A 127 3.89 -10.71 -4.60
N VAL A 128 2.87 -11.10 -5.36
CA VAL A 128 2.22 -10.24 -6.34
C VAL A 128 0.71 -10.44 -6.26
N ILE A 129 -0.03 -9.33 -6.26
CA ILE A 129 -1.48 -9.27 -6.21
C ILE A 129 -1.96 -8.49 -7.43
N LEU A 130 -2.82 -9.09 -8.24
CA LEU A 130 -3.49 -8.46 -9.37
C LEU A 130 -4.96 -8.26 -9.03
N THR A 131 -5.45 -7.04 -9.15
CA THR A 131 -6.82 -6.67 -8.81
C THR A 131 -7.56 -6.12 -10.02
N ASP A 132 -8.88 -6.23 -9.99
CA ASP A 132 -9.78 -5.67 -10.99
C ASP A 132 -10.14 -4.20 -10.66
N ALA A 133 -11.07 -3.62 -11.44
CA ALA A 133 -11.52 -2.23 -11.30
C ALA A 133 -12.31 -1.96 -10.00
N ARG A 134 -12.73 -3.01 -9.29
CA ARG A 134 -13.39 -2.94 -7.98
C ARG A 134 -12.41 -3.23 -6.84
N GLY A 135 -11.14 -3.54 -7.15
CA GLY A 135 -10.13 -3.96 -6.19
C GLY A 135 -10.27 -5.43 -5.77
N LEU A 136 -11.01 -6.26 -6.49
CA LEU A 136 -11.14 -7.69 -6.19
C LEU A 136 -9.97 -8.47 -6.78
N ASN A 137 -9.48 -9.48 -6.06
CA ASN A 137 -8.36 -10.28 -6.53
C ASN A 137 -8.71 -11.07 -7.81
N VAL A 138 -7.96 -10.79 -8.88
CA VAL A 138 -8.00 -11.50 -10.16
C VAL A 138 -7.03 -12.67 -10.14
N ALA A 139 -5.81 -12.41 -9.67
CA ALA A 139 -4.74 -13.40 -9.59
C ALA A 139 -3.73 -13.01 -8.51
N THR A 140 -3.31 -13.96 -7.69
CA THR A 140 -2.28 -13.71 -6.67
C THR A 140 -1.26 -14.84 -6.66
N THR A 141 -0.02 -14.54 -6.22
CA THR A 141 1.02 -15.58 -6.09
C THR A 141 0.83 -16.49 -4.88
N GLN A 142 0.06 -16.01 -3.90
CA GLN A 142 -0.25 -16.68 -2.64
C GLN A 142 -1.60 -16.19 -2.10
N MET A 143 -2.20 -16.95 -1.19
CA MET A 143 -3.48 -16.58 -0.58
C MET A 143 -3.32 -15.30 0.24
N THR A 144 -4.11 -14.28 -0.08
CA THR A 144 -4.21 -13.02 0.68
C THR A 144 -5.13 -13.19 1.88
N SER A 145 -5.04 -12.26 2.84
CA SER A 145 -5.94 -12.20 4.01
C SER A 145 -7.40 -12.02 3.61
N ASP A 146 -7.64 -11.27 2.55
CA ASP A 146 -8.95 -10.86 2.05
C ASP A 146 -9.01 -10.85 0.53
N TYR A 147 -10.23 -10.83 0.01
CA TYR A 147 -10.48 -10.87 -1.43
C TYR A 147 -10.54 -9.46 -2.01
N TRP A 148 -11.07 -8.52 -1.24
CA TRP A 148 -11.17 -7.12 -1.62
C TRP A 148 -9.94 -6.36 -1.11
N GLN A 149 -9.28 -5.65 -2.01
CA GLN A 149 -8.10 -4.80 -1.75
C GLN A 149 -8.40 -3.34 -2.09
N GLY A 150 -9.63 -3.04 -2.54
CA GLY A 150 -10.00 -1.71 -3.02
C GLY A 150 -10.13 -0.66 -1.93
N ASP A 151 -10.28 -1.09 -0.68
CA ASP A 151 -10.26 -0.24 0.51
C ASP A 151 -8.84 0.06 1.01
N GLU A 152 -7.81 -0.62 0.48
CA GLU A 152 -6.42 -0.37 0.86
C GLU A 152 -5.86 0.91 0.22
N ALA A 153 -5.02 1.62 0.98
CA ALA A 153 -4.38 2.86 0.53
C ALA A 153 -3.64 2.67 -0.80
N LYS A 154 -2.84 1.61 -0.94
CA LYS A 154 -2.09 1.30 -2.15
C LYS A 154 -2.97 1.12 -3.41
N HIS A 155 -4.22 0.67 -3.27
CA HIS A 155 -5.16 0.60 -4.39
C HIS A 155 -5.78 1.98 -4.69
N GLN A 156 -6.23 2.69 -3.66
CA GLN A 156 -6.82 4.03 -3.80
C GLN A 156 -5.83 5.05 -4.37
N GLU A 157 -4.56 4.96 -3.96
CA GLU A 157 -3.46 5.83 -4.37
C GLU A 157 -2.81 5.42 -5.69
N THR A 158 -3.32 4.36 -6.34
CA THR A 158 -2.91 3.99 -7.71
C THR A 158 -4.11 4.00 -8.65
N TYR A 159 -4.92 2.95 -8.64
CA TYR A 159 -6.09 2.83 -9.49
C TYR A 159 -7.05 4.01 -9.31
N GLY A 160 -7.28 4.45 -8.06
CA GLY A 160 -8.13 5.60 -7.76
C GLY A 160 -7.60 6.94 -8.30
N ILE A 161 -6.30 7.05 -8.59
CA ILE A 161 -5.67 8.24 -9.20
C ILE A 161 -5.75 8.20 -10.73
N GLY A 162 -5.58 7.01 -11.33
CA GLY A 162 -5.73 6.78 -12.77
C GLY A 162 -4.48 6.23 -13.46
N PRO A 163 -4.43 6.28 -14.81
CA PRO A 163 -3.33 5.71 -15.60
C PRO A 163 -1.95 6.28 -15.23
N GLY A 164 -0.97 5.40 -15.09
CA GLY A 164 0.42 5.76 -14.79
C GLY A 164 0.73 6.07 -13.33
N ALA A 165 -0.24 5.94 -12.41
CA ALA A 165 0.02 6.10 -10.98
C ALA A 165 0.87 4.94 -10.43
N VAL A 166 1.85 5.28 -9.59
CA VAL A 166 2.71 4.36 -8.85
C VAL A 166 2.73 4.78 -7.39
N HIS A 167 2.57 3.82 -6.50
CA HIS A 167 2.63 3.98 -5.05
C HIS A 167 3.74 3.11 -4.47
N ILE A 168 4.44 3.61 -3.46
CA ILE A 168 5.44 2.86 -2.70
C ILE A 168 5.12 3.05 -1.22
N ASP A 169 4.81 1.95 -0.54
CA ASP A 169 4.65 1.90 0.90
C ASP A 169 6.00 1.81 1.61
N ASP A 170 6.04 2.32 2.84
CA ASP A 170 7.14 2.15 3.77
C ASP A 170 7.32 0.66 4.15
N LEU A 171 8.50 0.31 4.67
CA LEU A 171 8.79 -1.04 5.11
C LEU A 171 8.02 -1.36 6.38
N ALA A 172 7.20 -2.41 6.32
CA ALA A 172 6.43 -2.89 7.45
C ALA A 172 6.43 -4.41 7.52
N ILE A 173 6.05 -4.95 8.68
CA ILE A 173 5.63 -6.35 8.73
C ILE A 173 4.28 -6.42 8.04
N ASP A 174 4.24 -7.08 6.90
CA ASP A 174 3.00 -7.42 6.25
C ASP A 174 2.24 -8.44 7.11
N THR A 175 1.05 -8.07 7.54
CA THR A 175 0.23 -8.86 8.47
C THR A 175 -0.37 -10.10 7.82
N SER A 176 -0.43 -10.14 6.48
CA SER A 176 -0.95 -11.30 5.73
C SER A 176 0.08 -12.44 5.66
N THR A 177 1.37 -12.09 5.58
CA THR A 177 2.47 -13.05 5.43
C THR A 177 3.35 -13.19 6.67
N GLY A 178 3.35 -12.19 7.54
CA GLY A 178 4.29 -12.06 8.65
C GLY A 178 5.71 -11.67 8.22
N VAL A 179 5.91 -11.28 6.95
CA VAL A 179 7.22 -10.94 6.39
C VAL A 179 7.47 -9.44 6.53
N PHE A 180 8.70 -9.05 6.90
CA PHE A 180 9.13 -7.65 6.82
C PHE A 180 9.41 -7.29 5.36
N GLN A 181 8.55 -6.48 4.77
CA GLN A 181 8.58 -6.15 3.35
C GLN A 181 8.08 -4.73 3.09
N GLY A 182 8.53 -4.14 1.98
CA GLY A 182 7.90 -2.97 1.39
C GLY A 182 6.91 -3.39 0.32
N GLN A 183 5.93 -2.55 0.00
CA GLN A 183 5.02 -2.80 -1.13
C GLN A 183 5.11 -1.68 -2.17
N GLY A 184 5.00 -2.06 -3.43
CA GLY A 184 4.83 -1.12 -4.53
C GLY A 184 3.60 -1.49 -5.33
N ALA A 185 2.77 -0.51 -5.67
CA ALA A 185 1.59 -0.71 -6.49
C ALA A 185 1.62 0.18 -7.73
N MET A 186 0.97 -0.26 -8.81
CA MET A 186 0.74 0.59 -9.98
C MET A 186 -0.56 0.23 -10.72
N THR A 187 -1.13 1.21 -11.38
CA THR A 187 -2.32 1.04 -12.21
C THR A 187 -2.03 0.17 -13.43
N VAL A 188 -2.94 -0.75 -13.74
CA VAL A 188 -2.98 -1.46 -15.01
C VAL A 188 -3.95 -0.73 -15.94
N THR A 189 -3.45 -0.31 -17.10
CA THR A 189 -4.22 0.44 -18.10
C THR A 189 -4.48 -0.44 -19.31
N ASP A 190 -5.72 -0.41 -19.80
CA ASP A 190 -6.10 -1.06 -21.03
C ASP A 190 -5.41 -0.37 -22.22
N PRO A 191 -4.58 -1.08 -23.02
CA PRO A 191 -3.85 -0.46 -24.11
C PRO A 191 -4.75 -0.05 -25.29
N GLU A 192 -5.97 -0.60 -25.39
CA GLU A 192 -6.92 -0.27 -26.46
C GLU A 192 -7.76 0.96 -26.11
N THR A 193 -8.19 1.10 -24.86
CA THR A 193 -9.08 2.20 -24.43
C THR A 193 -8.34 3.33 -23.71
N GLY A 194 -7.17 3.06 -23.14
CA GLY A 194 -6.45 3.98 -22.25
C GLY A 194 -7.06 4.10 -20.85
N GLU A 195 -8.07 3.29 -20.53
CA GLU A 195 -8.74 3.31 -19.23
C GLU A 195 -7.99 2.49 -18.18
N ALA A 196 -8.02 2.93 -16.93
CA ALA A 196 -7.57 2.09 -15.82
C ALA A 196 -8.54 0.90 -15.66
N ILE A 197 -8.01 -0.31 -15.60
CA ILE A 197 -8.81 -1.54 -15.49
C ILE A 197 -8.56 -2.32 -14.21
N GLY A 198 -7.53 -1.95 -13.45
CA GLY A 198 -7.17 -2.58 -12.18
C GLY A 198 -5.82 -2.09 -11.68
N ALA A 199 -5.24 -2.80 -10.72
CA ALA A 199 -3.91 -2.51 -10.18
C ALA A 199 -3.10 -3.79 -9.96
N ILE A 200 -1.78 -3.66 -10.02
CA ILE A 200 -0.83 -4.68 -9.58
C ILE A 200 -0.07 -4.17 -8.36
N THR A 201 0.01 -5.01 -7.33
CA THR A 201 0.79 -4.76 -6.10
C THR A 201 1.88 -5.82 -5.99
N VAL A 202 3.06 -5.41 -5.56
CA VAL A 202 4.26 -6.24 -5.46
C VAL A 202 4.89 -6.05 -4.08
N GLY A 203 5.13 -7.14 -3.36
CA GLY A 203 5.88 -7.15 -2.10
C GLY A 203 7.39 -7.35 -2.33
N PHE A 204 8.21 -6.57 -1.64
CA PHE A 204 9.67 -6.54 -1.77
C PHE A 204 10.36 -6.92 -0.45
N VAL A 205 11.23 -7.91 -0.48
CA VAL A 205 12.08 -8.30 0.66
C VAL A 205 13.32 -7.41 0.70
N PRO A 206 13.49 -6.51 1.70
CA PRO A 206 14.52 -5.45 1.66
C PRO A 206 15.95 -5.99 1.60
N GLY A 207 16.23 -7.08 2.33
CA GLY A 207 17.56 -7.71 2.38
C GLY A 207 18.10 -8.20 1.03
N MET A 208 17.21 -8.40 0.04
CA MET A 208 17.58 -8.91 -1.29
C MET A 208 18.04 -7.83 -2.27
N PHE A 209 17.98 -6.54 -1.90
CA PHE A 209 18.55 -5.47 -2.71
C PHE A 209 20.09 -5.48 -2.70
N TRP A 210 20.71 -5.84 -1.56
CA TRP A 210 22.16 -5.73 -1.35
C TRP A 210 22.96 -6.98 -1.73
N GLU A 211 22.40 -8.18 -1.63
CA GLU A 211 23.09 -9.41 -2.11
C GLU A 211 23.44 -9.32 -3.61
N ARG A 212 22.65 -8.58 -4.40
CA ARG A 212 22.92 -8.33 -5.83
C ARG A 212 24.01 -7.31 -6.11
N GLU A 213 24.43 -6.51 -5.13
CA GLU A 213 25.63 -5.67 -5.28
C GLU A 213 26.90 -6.44 -4.95
N ASP A 214 26.86 -7.31 -3.95
CA ASP A 214 28.01 -8.13 -3.58
C ASP A 214 28.31 -9.23 -4.61
N GLU A 215 27.29 -9.86 -5.20
CA GLU A 215 27.49 -10.82 -6.30
C GLU A 215 28.02 -10.17 -7.59
N ARG A 216 27.72 -8.88 -7.83
CA ARG A 216 28.23 -8.14 -9.00
C ARG A 216 29.65 -7.58 -8.80
N ARG A 217 30.15 -7.60 -7.55
CA ARG A 217 31.52 -7.14 -7.21
C ARG A 217 32.55 -8.26 -7.16
N ASN A 218 32.13 -9.52 -7.34
CA ASN A 218 32.99 -10.70 -7.50
C ASN A 218 32.93 -11.27 -8.92
#